data_AF-A0A349U771-F1
#
_entry.id   AF-A0A349U771-F1
#
_cell.length_a   1.000
_cell.length_b   1.000
_cell.length_c   1.000
_cell.angle_alpha   90.00
_cell.angle_beta   90.00
_cell.angle_gamma   90.00
#
_symmetry.space_group_name_H-M   'P 1'
#
loop_
_entity.id
_entity.type
_entity.pdbx_description
1 polymer ?
#
loop_
_entity_poly.entity_id
_entity_poly.type
_entity_poly.pdbx_seq_one_letter_code
_entity_poly.pdbx_strand_id
1 'polypeptide(L)'
;MIRVLTYNIHHGAGAGGVSLPEIAAVIRKSCPDLVALQEVDMFMSRSSFVNQTRRLAKMLGLHYVFGRASSWLIIMRYGNAVLSRGAILQHNNNVLTKGKEHRALLRTRIKIGKCPAFHFLNTHMGLSSDERRVQAEKIAQVVSVLKGPVILAGDFNAGPGAEELKSLNCLLNFSTLTTPTYPSHEPVYFPDNIMVSRHWSVIGAATVKSLASDHLPLIVDLEYSSF
;
A
#
# COMPACT_ATOMS: atom_id res chain seq x y z
N MET A 1 -9.35 11.39 -13.30
CA MET A 1 -9.43 10.71 -11.99
C MET A 1 -8.65 9.41 -12.00
N ILE A 2 -7.97 9.09 -10.90
CA ILE A 2 -7.34 7.80 -10.60
C ILE A 2 -7.88 7.33 -9.25
N ARG A 3 -8.42 6.12 -9.18
CA ARG A 3 -8.84 5.50 -7.92
C ARG A 3 -7.71 4.65 -7.32
N VAL A 4 -7.27 5.01 -6.12
CA VAL A 4 -6.22 4.30 -5.38
C VAL A 4 -6.83 3.53 -4.23
N LEU A 5 -6.41 2.29 -4.04
CA LEU A 5 -6.78 1.45 -2.90
C LEU A 5 -5.51 1.00 -2.17
N THR A 6 -5.47 1.14 -0.86
CA THR A 6 -4.48 0.46 0.00
C THR A 6 -5.17 -0.53 0.91
N TYR A 7 -4.57 -1.71 1.09
CA TYR A 7 -5.16 -2.78 1.88
C TYR A 7 -4.12 -3.72 2.46
N ASN A 8 -3.98 -3.71 3.79
CA ASN A 8 -3.32 -4.80 4.51
C ASN A 8 -4.23 -6.04 4.44
N ILE A 9 -3.77 -7.08 3.74
CA ILE A 9 -4.57 -8.29 3.51
C ILE A 9 -4.33 -9.38 4.56
N HIS A 10 -3.46 -9.12 5.55
CA HIS A 10 -3.10 -10.05 6.62
C HIS A 10 -2.85 -11.47 6.07
N HIS A 11 -2.00 -11.58 5.05
CA HIS A 11 -1.68 -12.83 4.33
C HIS A 11 -2.90 -13.65 3.88
N GLY A 12 -4.04 -12.97 3.66
CA GLY A 12 -5.33 -13.53 3.28
C GLY A 12 -6.10 -14.17 4.43
N ALA A 13 -5.62 -14.11 5.68
CA ALA A 13 -6.26 -14.71 6.84
C ALA A 13 -7.50 -13.92 7.26
N GLY A 14 -8.66 -14.35 6.76
CA GLY A 14 -9.97 -13.88 7.20
C GLY A 14 -10.60 -14.80 8.24
N ALA A 15 -11.83 -14.49 8.65
CA ALA A 15 -12.59 -15.26 9.66
C ALA A 15 -12.79 -16.76 9.31
N GLY A 16 -12.67 -17.13 8.02
CA GLY A 16 -12.75 -18.50 7.53
C GLY A 16 -11.41 -19.14 7.13
N GLY A 17 -10.28 -18.51 7.47
CA GLY A 17 -8.94 -18.93 7.01
C GLY A 17 -8.46 -18.15 5.78
N VAL A 18 -7.44 -18.68 5.07
CA VAL A 18 -6.81 -17.95 3.96
C VAL A 18 -7.71 -17.91 2.71
N SER A 19 -8.25 -16.74 2.37
CA SER A 19 -9.21 -16.57 1.26
C SER A 19 -8.85 -15.40 0.32
N LEU A 20 -7.96 -15.65 -0.64
CA LEU A 20 -7.67 -14.69 -1.73
C LEU A 20 -8.90 -14.35 -2.60
N PRO A 21 -9.88 -15.24 -2.85
CA PRO A 21 -11.08 -14.87 -3.58
C PRO A 21 -11.92 -13.79 -2.90
N GLU A 22 -12.03 -13.81 -1.57
CA GLU A 22 -12.74 -12.77 -0.82
C GLU A 22 -12.01 -11.42 -0.92
N ILE A 23 -10.69 -11.42 -0.71
CA ILE A 23 -9.85 -10.24 -0.93
C ILE A 23 -10.02 -9.70 -2.35
N ALA A 24 -9.98 -10.57 -3.38
CA ALA A 24 -10.18 -10.16 -4.75
C ALA A 24 -11.61 -9.64 -5.02
N ALA A 25 -12.64 -10.17 -4.36
CA ALA A 25 -14.00 -9.69 -4.49
C ALA A 25 -14.15 -8.27 -3.92
N VAL A 26 -13.54 -8.01 -2.76
CA VAL A 26 -13.49 -6.68 -2.13
C VAL A 26 -12.78 -5.69 -3.05
N ILE A 27 -11.57 -6.03 -3.53
CA ILE A 27 -10.81 -5.17 -4.45
C ILE A 27 -11.59 -4.92 -5.74
N ARG A 28 -12.22 -5.95 -6.32
CA ARG A 28 -13.01 -5.80 -7.56
C ARG A 28 -14.20 -4.87 -7.36
N LYS A 29 -14.93 -4.99 -6.26
CA LYS A 29 -16.09 -4.13 -5.94
C LYS A 29 -15.69 -2.66 -5.80
N SER A 30 -14.47 -2.39 -5.35
CA SER A 30 -13.93 -1.03 -5.22
C SER A 30 -13.54 -0.39 -6.56
N CYS A 31 -13.40 -1.18 -7.63
CA CYS A 31 -12.98 -0.75 -8.97
C CYS A 31 -11.70 0.12 -8.99
N PRO A 32 -10.59 -0.25 -8.32
CA PRO A 32 -9.40 0.59 -8.25
C PRO A 32 -8.58 0.54 -9.54
N ASP A 33 -7.83 1.61 -9.76
CA ASP A 33 -6.84 1.73 -10.82
C ASP A 33 -5.46 1.30 -10.32
N LEU A 34 -5.22 1.52 -9.03
CA LEU A 34 -4.00 1.21 -8.31
C LEU A 34 -4.33 0.54 -6.98
N VAL A 35 -3.57 -0.50 -6.65
CA VAL A 35 -3.73 -1.28 -5.43
C VAL A 35 -2.38 -1.40 -4.75
N ALA A 36 -2.24 -0.90 -3.53
CA ALA A 36 -1.13 -1.16 -2.63
C ALA A 36 -1.54 -2.24 -1.62
N LEU A 37 -0.93 -3.41 -1.68
CA LEU A 37 -1.19 -4.51 -0.76
C LEU A 37 -0.02 -4.70 0.20
N GLN A 38 -0.31 -4.84 1.48
CA GLN A 38 0.66 -5.17 2.54
C GLN A 38 0.37 -6.57 3.06
N GLU A 39 1.35 -7.14 3.76
CA GLU A 39 1.27 -8.50 4.31
C GLU A 39 1.03 -9.60 3.28
N VAL A 40 1.68 -9.46 2.13
CA VAL A 40 1.52 -10.40 1.03
C VAL A 40 2.57 -11.51 1.13
N ASP A 41 2.10 -12.74 1.21
CA ASP A 41 2.94 -13.93 1.19
C ASP A 41 3.24 -14.41 -0.23
N MET A 42 4.39 -15.05 -0.37
CA MET A 42 4.81 -15.76 -1.56
C MET A 42 5.46 -17.07 -1.13
N PHE A 43 4.78 -18.19 -1.39
CA PHE A 43 5.22 -19.55 -1.08
C PHE A 43 5.37 -19.85 0.42
N MET A 44 4.74 -19.10 1.32
CA MET A 44 4.71 -19.42 2.75
C MET A 44 3.72 -20.58 3.04
N SER A 45 4.02 -21.43 4.01
CA SER A 45 3.16 -22.58 4.37
C SER A 45 1.79 -22.14 4.90
N ARG A 46 1.76 -21.09 5.74
CA ARG A 46 0.53 -20.51 6.30
C ARG A 46 -0.45 -20.02 5.23
N SER A 47 0.04 -19.73 4.02
CA SER A 47 -0.76 -19.29 2.87
C SER A 47 -0.76 -20.34 1.74
N SER A 48 -0.69 -21.62 2.12
CA SER A 48 -0.81 -22.77 1.21
C SER A 48 0.21 -22.76 0.07
N PHE A 49 1.40 -22.19 0.32
CA PHE A 49 2.50 -22.09 -0.64
C PHE A 49 2.11 -21.40 -1.95
N VAL A 50 1.18 -20.43 -1.92
CA VAL A 50 0.78 -19.72 -3.14
C VAL A 50 1.59 -18.42 -3.33
N ASN A 51 1.71 -17.98 -4.58
CA ASN A 51 2.11 -16.61 -4.89
C ASN A 51 0.85 -15.74 -4.88
N GLN A 52 0.57 -15.10 -3.74
CA GLN A 52 -0.66 -14.34 -3.54
C GLN A 52 -0.77 -13.18 -4.52
N THR A 53 0.32 -12.43 -4.72
CA THR A 53 0.39 -11.33 -5.70
C THR A 53 -0.05 -11.76 -7.08
N ARG A 54 0.55 -12.83 -7.63
CA ARG A 54 0.22 -13.32 -8.97
C ARG A 54 -1.22 -13.80 -9.07
N ARG A 55 -1.74 -14.47 -8.02
CA ARG A 55 -3.10 -15.00 -8.01
C ARG A 55 -4.14 -13.88 -7.96
N LEU A 56 -3.96 -12.90 -7.08
CA LEU A 56 -4.82 -11.72 -7.00
C LEU A 56 -4.80 -10.93 -8.32
N ALA A 57 -3.60 -10.69 -8.88
CA ALA A 57 -3.43 -10.00 -10.16
C ALA A 57 -4.18 -10.71 -11.30
N LYS A 58 -4.07 -12.05 -11.38
CA LYS A 58 -4.79 -12.86 -12.38
C LYS A 58 -6.31 -12.77 -12.20
N MET A 59 -6.81 -12.85 -10.96
CA MET A 59 -8.24 -12.76 -10.68
C MET A 59 -8.82 -11.39 -11.04
N LEU A 60 -8.04 -10.33 -10.84
CA LEU A 60 -8.45 -8.94 -11.05
C LEU A 60 -8.14 -8.42 -12.47
N GLY A 61 -7.34 -9.15 -13.26
CA GLY A 61 -6.91 -8.70 -14.58
C GLY A 61 -5.96 -7.50 -14.54
N LEU A 62 -5.08 -7.42 -13.53
CA LEU A 62 -4.18 -6.29 -13.31
C LEU A 62 -2.72 -6.66 -13.53
N HIS A 63 -1.90 -5.68 -13.94
CA HIS A 63 -0.44 -5.79 -13.88
C HIS A 63 0.01 -5.84 -12.43
N TYR A 64 1.15 -6.47 -12.14
CA TYR A 64 1.61 -6.61 -10.77
C TYR A 64 3.13 -6.56 -10.62
N VAL A 65 3.55 -6.19 -9.43
CA VAL A 65 4.93 -6.36 -8.95
C VAL A 65 4.90 -6.67 -7.45
N PHE A 66 5.86 -7.51 -7.03
CA PHE A 66 6.07 -7.87 -5.63
C PHE A 66 7.40 -7.34 -5.12
N GLY A 67 7.38 -6.65 -3.99
CA GLY A 67 8.54 -6.12 -3.26
C GLY A 67 8.73 -6.90 -1.97
N ARG A 68 9.83 -7.64 -1.87
CA ARG A 68 10.11 -8.46 -0.70
C ARG A 68 10.62 -7.60 0.45
N ALA A 69 10.10 -7.80 1.66
CA ALA A 69 10.56 -7.07 2.84
C ALA A 69 11.80 -7.72 3.48
N SER A 70 11.78 -9.05 3.68
CA SER A 70 12.84 -9.83 4.35
C SER A 70 13.78 -10.52 3.37
N SER A 71 15.09 -10.57 3.66
CA SER A 71 16.05 -11.30 2.83
C SER A 71 16.29 -12.78 3.17
N TRP A 72 15.76 -13.26 4.30
CA TRP A 72 16.24 -14.48 4.99
C TRP A 72 15.93 -15.80 4.28
N LEU A 73 14.83 -15.88 3.54
CA LEU A 73 14.45 -17.09 2.82
C LEU A 73 14.40 -16.79 1.32
N ILE A 74 15.06 -17.65 0.53
CA ILE A 74 15.17 -17.49 -0.93
C ILE A 74 13.81 -17.78 -1.59
N ILE A 75 13.11 -18.81 -1.11
CA ILE A 75 11.87 -19.32 -1.70
C ILE A 75 10.64 -18.70 -1.01
N MET A 76 10.58 -18.74 0.32
CA MET A 76 9.47 -18.18 1.10
C MET A 76 9.67 -16.68 1.31
N ARG A 77 8.74 -15.86 0.86
CA ARG A 77 8.89 -14.40 0.87
C ARG A 77 7.63 -13.74 1.43
N TYR A 78 7.83 -12.63 2.11
CA TYR A 78 6.79 -11.76 2.65
C TYR A 78 7.12 -10.31 2.28
N GLY A 79 6.10 -9.51 2.00
CA GLY A 79 6.29 -8.10 1.74
C GLY A 79 5.06 -7.42 1.14
N ASN A 80 5.33 -6.52 0.21
CA ASN A 80 4.34 -5.61 -0.35
C ASN A 80 4.10 -5.96 -1.83
N ALA A 81 2.89 -5.69 -2.31
CA ALA A 81 2.57 -5.82 -3.72
C ALA A 81 1.91 -4.55 -4.26
N VAL A 82 2.19 -4.25 -5.52
CA VAL A 82 1.45 -3.24 -6.28
C VAL A 82 0.71 -3.96 -7.39
N LEU A 83 -0.60 -3.73 -7.49
CA LEU A 83 -1.39 -4.08 -8.66
C LEU A 83 -1.81 -2.79 -9.39
N SER A 84 -1.80 -2.81 -10.72
CA SER A 84 -2.12 -1.63 -11.52
C SER A 84 -2.93 -2.00 -12.76
N ARG A 85 -3.94 -1.18 -13.05
CA ARG A 85 -4.64 -1.22 -14.35
C ARG A 85 -3.77 -0.66 -15.47
N GLY A 86 -2.86 0.27 -15.16
CA GLY A 86 -1.92 0.82 -16.12
C GLY A 86 -0.59 0.10 -16.17
N ALA A 87 0.27 0.54 -17.09
CA ALA A 87 1.58 -0.06 -17.28
C ALA A 87 2.51 0.29 -16.12
N ILE A 88 3.16 -0.74 -15.56
CA ILE A 88 4.27 -0.59 -14.62
C ILE A 88 5.55 -0.45 -15.46
N LEU A 89 6.04 0.77 -15.60
CA LEU A 89 7.20 1.08 -16.44
C LEU A 89 8.51 0.64 -15.78
N GLN A 90 8.62 0.85 -14.48
CA GLN A 90 9.81 0.56 -13.68
C GLN A 90 9.40 0.21 -12.25
N HIS A 91 10.20 -0.59 -11.57
CA HIS A 91 10.04 -0.84 -10.14
C HIS A 91 11.38 -0.99 -9.44
N ASN A 92 11.41 -0.66 -8.15
CA ASN A 92 12.54 -0.89 -7.26
C ASN A 92 12.01 -1.19 -5.85
N ASN A 93 12.79 -1.87 -5.03
CA ASN A 93 12.39 -2.25 -3.68
C ASN A 93 13.49 -1.88 -2.69
N ASN A 94 13.19 -0.95 -1.78
CA ASN A 94 14.11 -0.43 -0.80
C ASN A 94 13.82 -1.03 0.58
N VAL A 95 14.77 -1.74 1.18
CA VAL A 95 14.62 -2.23 2.56
C VAL A 95 14.74 -1.04 3.52
N LEU A 96 13.77 -0.88 4.41
CA LEU A 96 13.69 0.25 5.35
C LEU A 96 14.33 -0.09 6.70
N THR A 97 14.19 -1.32 7.17
CA THR A 97 14.80 -1.81 8.42
C THR A 97 15.33 -3.22 8.25
N LYS A 98 16.41 -3.51 8.99
CA LYS A 98 16.98 -4.87 9.15
C LYS A 98 16.69 -5.46 10.55
N GLY A 99 15.69 -4.91 11.26
CA GLY A 99 15.27 -5.36 12.59
C GLY A 99 14.51 -6.70 12.56
N LYS A 100 13.85 -7.06 13.67
CA LYS A 100 13.10 -8.34 13.79
C LYS A 100 12.01 -8.46 12.73
N GLU A 101 11.30 -7.37 12.46
CA GLU A 101 10.36 -7.29 11.34
C GLU A 101 10.97 -6.49 10.19
N HIS A 102 11.19 -7.18 9.08
CA HIS A 102 11.71 -6.53 7.90
C HIS A 102 10.61 -5.72 7.22
N ARG A 103 10.87 -4.43 7.00
CA ARG A 103 9.99 -3.51 6.26
C ARG A 103 10.67 -3.03 4.98
N ALA A 104 9.88 -2.78 3.95
CA ALA A 104 10.37 -2.28 2.66
C ALA A 104 9.42 -1.26 2.03
N LEU A 105 9.99 -0.39 1.22
CA LEU A 105 9.29 0.52 0.32
C LEU A 105 9.37 -0.04 -1.10
N LEU A 106 8.25 -0.53 -1.62
CA LEU A 106 8.09 -0.93 -3.00
C LEU A 106 7.76 0.31 -3.83
N ARG A 107 8.66 0.67 -4.74
CA ARG A 107 8.53 1.83 -5.63
C ARG A 107 8.16 1.37 -7.01
N THR A 108 7.16 2.01 -7.61
CA THR A 108 6.79 1.77 -8.99
C THR A 108 6.64 3.09 -9.74
N ARG A 109 6.94 3.05 -11.04
CA ARG A 109 6.64 4.14 -11.98
C ARG A 109 5.50 3.68 -12.87
N ILE A 110 4.38 4.36 -12.79
CA ILE A 110 3.12 3.95 -13.43
C ILE A 110 2.76 4.91 -14.56
N LYS A 111 2.21 4.38 -15.66
CA LYS A 111 1.51 5.15 -16.69
C LYS A 111 0.07 4.65 -16.83
N ILE A 112 -0.90 5.50 -16.53
CA ILE A 112 -2.34 5.23 -16.70
C ILE A 112 -2.97 6.31 -17.57
N GLY A 113 -3.59 5.91 -18.69
CA GLY A 113 -4.32 6.82 -19.58
C GLY A 113 -3.51 8.07 -19.96
N LYS A 114 -4.14 9.24 -19.83
CA LYS A 114 -3.56 10.53 -20.19
C LYS A 114 -2.67 11.14 -19.09
N CYS A 115 -2.72 10.65 -17.85
CA CYS A 115 -1.86 11.17 -16.78
C CYS A 115 -0.38 10.99 -17.14
N PRO A 116 0.50 11.96 -16.84
CA PRO A 116 1.94 11.75 -17.00
C PRO A 116 2.41 10.57 -16.15
N ALA A 117 3.56 9.99 -16.47
CA ALA A 117 4.09 8.91 -15.64
C ALA A 117 4.38 9.43 -14.23
N PHE A 118 3.93 8.71 -13.21
CA PHE A 118 4.04 9.11 -11.80
C PHE A 118 4.58 7.97 -10.94
N HIS A 119 4.99 8.30 -9.73
CA HIS A 119 5.48 7.35 -8.74
C HIS A 119 4.34 6.86 -7.85
N PHE A 120 4.14 5.55 -7.80
CA PHE A 120 3.26 4.91 -6.84
C PHE A 120 4.10 4.03 -5.90
N LEU A 121 4.08 4.37 -4.62
CA LEU A 121 4.92 3.78 -3.60
C LEU A 121 4.04 3.03 -2.60
N ASN A 122 4.45 1.83 -2.22
CA ASN A 122 3.77 0.99 -1.24
C ASN A 122 4.72 0.65 -0.08
N THR A 123 4.29 0.88 1.15
CA THR A 123 5.04 0.51 2.36
C THR A 123 4.16 -0.16 3.41
N HIS A 124 4.80 -0.89 4.32
CA HIS A 124 4.24 -1.34 5.59
C HIS A 124 5.27 -0.94 6.66
N MET A 125 4.90 -0.06 7.57
CA MET A 125 5.82 0.49 8.58
C MET A 125 5.81 -0.29 9.89
N GLY A 126 6.82 -0.06 10.74
CA GLY A 126 7.00 -0.76 12.02
C GLY A 126 5.94 -0.40 13.07
N LEU A 127 5.88 -1.23 14.13
CA LEU A 127 4.89 -1.08 15.20
C LEU A 127 5.30 -0.07 16.28
N SER A 128 6.60 0.21 16.43
CA SER A 128 7.08 1.24 17.37
C SER A 128 7.25 2.60 16.69
N SER A 129 6.97 3.68 17.43
CA SER A 129 7.14 5.05 16.93
C SER A 129 8.59 5.34 16.50
N ASP A 130 9.59 4.82 17.22
CA ASP A 130 11.01 4.97 16.85
C ASP A 130 11.36 4.29 15.52
N GLU A 131 10.86 3.07 15.29
CA GLU A 131 11.05 2.41 14.00
C GLU A 131 10.37 3.19 12.88
N ARG A 132 9.13 3.64 13.10
CA ARG A 132 8.40 4.44 12.12
C ARG A 132 9.11 5.73 11.79
N ARG A 133 9.68 6.43 12.77
CA ARG A 133 10.43 7.67 12.56
C ARG A 133 11.62 7.46 11.63
N VAL A 134 12.44 6.45 11.92
CA VAL A 134 13.60 6.10 11.06
C VAL A 134 13.15 5.67 9.65
N GLN A 135 12.04 4.93 9.55
CA GLN A 135 11.50 4.51 8.26
C GLN A 135 10.93 5.70 7.46
N ALA A 136 10.19 6.60 8.11
CA ALA A 136 9.64 7.81 7.52
C ALA A 136 10.75 8.71 6.97
N GLU A 137 11.82 8.92 7.73
CA GLU A 137 13.01 9.68 7.28
C GLU A 137 13.64 9.07 6.01
N LYS A 138 13.79 7.74 5.97
CA LYS A 138 14.31 7.05 4.77
C LYS A 138 13.38 7.17 3.57
N ILE A 139 12.07 7.03 3.79
CA ILE A 139 11.08 7.21 2.72
C ILE A 139 11.11 8.66 2.24
N ALA A 140 11.20 9.65 3.14
CA ALA A 140 11.30 11.07 2.79
C ALA A 140 12.56 11.37 1.96
N GLN A 141 13.72 10.79 2.30
CA GLN A 141 14.94 10.89 1.48
C GLN A 141 14.75 10.31 0.07
N VAL A 142 14.00 9.21 -0.06
CA VAL A 142 13.68 8.65 -1.37
C VAL A 142 12.74 9.57 -2.13
N VAL A 143 11.69 10.08 -1.48
CA VAL A 143 10.67 10.95 -2.11
C VAL A 143 11.27 12.28 -2.55
N SER A 144 12.18 12.88 -1.77
CA SER A 144 12.74 14.21 -2.06
C SER A 144 13.56 14.27 -3.36
N VAL A 145 14.09 13.13 -3.83
CA VAL A 145 14.86 13.04 -5.07
C VAL A 145 14.04 12.52 -6.27
N LEU A 146 12.78 12.15 -6.05
CA LEU A 146 11.88 11.75 -7.14
C LEU A 146 11.45 12.97 -7.96
N LYS A 147 11.38 12.79 -9.28
CA LYS A 147 10.87 13.81 -10.19
C LYS A 147 9.43 13.49 -10.58
N GLY A 148 8.56 14.47 -10.48
CA GLY A 148 7.15 14.36 -10.90
C GLY A 148 6.20 13.91 -9.78
N PRO A 149 4.97 13.51 -10.13
CA PRO A 149 3.91 13.25 -9.15
C PRO A 149 4.20 11.98 -8.32
N VAL A 150 3.87 12.04 -7.03
CA VAL A 150 4.04 10.94 -6.07
C VAL A 150 2.74 10.63 -5.36
N ILE A 151 2.43 9.35 -5.24
CA ILE A 151 1.40 8.77 -4.37
C ILE A 151 2.12 7.73 -3.50
N LEU A 152 2.10 7.90 -2.19
CA LEU A 152 2.57 6.94 -1.20
C LEU A 152 1.36 6.34 -0.49
N ALA A 153 1.25 5.03 -0.48
CA ALA A 153 0.12 4.32 0.11
C ALA A 153 0.63 3.18 0.98
N GLY A 154 -0.10 2.85 2.04
CA GLY A 154 0.22 1.66 2.83
C GLY A 154 -0.32 1.68 4.24
N ASP A 155 0.06 0.63 4.96
CA ASP A 155 -0.10 0.53 6.40
C ASP A 155 1.08 1.23 7.07
N PHE A 156 0.83 2.41 7.61
CA PHE A 156 1.85 3.22 8.28
C PHE A 156 1.93 2.90 9.77
N ASN A 157 1.02 2.08 10.32
CA ASN A 157 0.87 1.86 11.75
C ASN A 157 0.80 3.16 12.59
N ALA A 158 0.37 4.25 11.95
CA ALA A 158 0.27 5.58 12.53
C ALA A 158 -0.71 6.42 11.71
N GLY A 159 -1.50 7.23 12.41
CA GLY A 159 -2.47 8.13 11.79
C GLY A 159 -1.89 9.50 11.45
N PRO A 160 -2.71 10.34 10.79
CA PRO A 160 -2.35 11.72 10.50
C PRO A 160 -2.11 12.53 11.78
N GLY A 161 -1.02 13.31 11.80
CA GLY A 161 -0.57 14.06 12.98
C GLY A 161 0.40 13.31 13.90
N ALA A 162 0.72 12.04 13.61
CA ALA A 162 1.77 11.33 14.32
C ALA A 162 3.14 12.00 14.08
N GLU A 163 3.86 12.33 15.16
CA GLU A 163 5.14 13.05 15.10
C GLU A 163 6.22 12.25 14.36
N GLU A 164 6.20 10.91 14.45
CA GLU A 164 7.10 10.05 13.70
C GLU A 164 6.96 10.16 12.17
N LEU A 165 5.84 10.68 11.67
CA LEU A 165 5.60 10.86 10.22
C LEU A 165 5.94 12.27 9.72
N LYS A 166 6.44 13.15 10.59
CA LYS A 166 6.71 14.56 10.27
C LYS A 166 7.59 14.77 9.04
N SER A 167 8.60 13.93 8.84
CA SER A 167 9.50 14.01 7.67
C SER A 167 8.76 13.76 6.34
N LEU A 168 7.69 12.96 6.35
CA LEU A 168 6.83 12.75 5.18
C LEU A 168 5.85 13.92 4.97
N ASN A 169 5.30 14.47 6.06
CA ASN A 169 4.36 15.59 6.01
C ASN A 169 4.96 16.86 5.37
N CYS A 170 6.28 17.02 5.43
CA CYS A 170 6.98 18.10 4.74
C CYS A 170 6.99 17.97 3.20
N LEU A 171 6.72 16.78 2.67
CA LEU A 171 6.85 16.46 1.24
C LEU A 171 5.52 16.05 0.59
N LEU A 172 4.64 15.42 1.36
CA LEU A 172 3.38 14.85 0.91
C LEU A 172 2.27 15.25 1.89
N ASN A 173 1.04 15.36 1.37
CA ASN A 173 -0.15 15.63 2.17
C ASN A 173 -0.94 14.34 2.35
N PHE A 174 -1.48 14.10 3.55
CA PHE A 174 -2.47 13.05 3.75
C PHE A 174 -3.70 13.31 2.90
N SER A 175 -4.25 12.25 2.32
CA SER A 175 -5.47 12.33 1.52
C SER A 175 -6.75 12.27 2.36
N THR A 176 -6.69 11.72 3.57
CA THR A 176 -7.80 11.72 4.54
C THR A 176 -7.24 11.81 5.95
N LEU A 177 -7.96 12.50 6.84
CA LEU A 177 -7.64 12.64 8.26
C LEU A 177 -8.61 11.88 9.19
N THR A 178 -9.68 11.30 8.64
CA THR A 178 -10.87 10.91 9.43
C THR A 178 -11.44 9.55 9.04
N THR A 179 -10.68 8.72 8.31
CA THR A 179 -11.18 7.43 7.82
C THR A 179 -10.48 6.25 8.52
N PRO A 180 -11.07 5.68 9.59
CA PRO A 180 -10.45 4.56 10.29
C PRO A 180 -10.62 3.27 9.50
N THR A 181 -9.62 2.38 9.60
CA THR A 181 -9.56 1.11 8.87
C THR A 181 -9.36 -0.09 9.78
N TYR A 182 -9.00 0.10 11.05
CA TYR A 182 -8.68 -0.98 11.96
C TYR A 182 -9.35 -0.81 13.34
N PRO A 183 -9.77 -1.90 14.00
CA PRO A 183 -9.98 -3.24 13.41
C PRO A 183 -11.20 -3.25 12.46
N SER A 184 -11.25 -4.19 11.53
CA SER A 184 -12.23 -4.19 10.43
C SER A 184 -13.69 -4.33 10.87
N HIS A 185 -13.95 -4.95 12.02
CA HIS A 185 -15.28 -5.10 12.59
C HIS A 185 -15.78 -3.85 13.33
N GLU A 186 -14.88 -3.03 13.87
CA GLU A 186 -15.19 -1.79 14.58
C GLU A 186 -14.05 -0.77 14.37
N PRO A 187 -13.98 -0.11 13.21
CA PRO A 187 -12.82 0.71 12.85
C PRO A 187 -12.75 1.98 13.69
N VAL A 188 -11.69 2.11 14.49
CA VAL A 188 -11.42 3.28 15.34
C VAL A 188 -9.99 3.81 15.21
N TYR A 189 -9.10 3.07 14.56
CA TYR A 189 -7.70 3.42 14.29
C TYR A 189 -7.46 3.69 12.81
N PHE A 190 -6.45 4.51 12.50
CA PHE A 190 -6.10 5.01 11.16
C PHE A 190 -4.70 4.56 10.70
N PRO A 191 -4.35 3.27 10.76
CA PRO A 191 -3.00 2.82 10.38
C PRO A 191 -2.78 2.92 8.86
N ASP A 192 -3.81 2.68 8.05
CA ASP A 192 -3.73 2.74 6.59
C ASP A 192 -3.89 4.16 6.06
N ASN A 193 -2.94 4.61 5.26
CA ASN A 193 -2.90 5.98 4.76
C ASN A 193 -2.48 6.05 3.29
N ILE A 194 -3.00 7.07 2.61
CA ILE A 194 -2.55 7.49 1.29
C ILE A 194 -2.10 8.95 1.40
N MET A 195 -0.85 9.22 1.07
CA MET A 195 -0.28 10.56 0.98
C MET A 195 0.07 10.91 -0.46
N VAL A 196 -0.13 12.17 -0.85
CA VAL A 196 0.05 12.63 -2.21
C VAL A 196 0.87 13.90 -2.30
N SER A 197 1.69 14.01 -3.34
CA SER A 197 2.37 15.27 -3.68
C SER A 197 1.37 16.31 -4.18
N ARG A 198 1.75 17.60 -4.20
CA ARG A 198 0.94 18.74 -4.67
C ARG A 198 0.25 18.59 -6.04
N HIS A 199 0.68 17.64 -6.87
CA HIS A 199 0.11 17.39 -8.19
C HIS A 199 -1.23 16.65 -8.17
N TRP A 200 -1.72 16.24 -7.00
CA TRP A 200 -2.96 15.50 -6.85
C TRP A 200 -3.94 16.26 -5.96
N SER A 201 -5.17 16.37 -6.42
CA SER A 201 -6.31 16.79 -5.63
C SER A 201 -7.09 15.57 -5.17
N VAL A 202 -7.52 15.56 -3.90
CA VAL A 202 -8.36 14.50 -3.37
C VAL A 202 -9.81 14.85 -3.65
N ILE A 203 -10.51 13.94 -4.35
CA ILE A 203 -11.92 14.10 -4.73
C ILE A 203 -12.84 13.39 -3.74
N GLY A 204 -12.37 12.30 -3.14
CA GLY A 204 -13.12 11.56 -2.14
C GLY A 204 -12.28 10.47 -1.48
N ALA A 205 -12.73 10.05 -0.30
CA ALA A 205 -12.14 8.93 0.44
C ALA A 205 -13.25 8.08 1.07
N ALA A 206 -13.08 6.77 1.08
CA ALA A 206 -14.03 5.84 1.65
C ALA A 206 -13.35 4.53 2.08
N THR A 207 -14.05 3.75 2.90
CA THR A 207 -13.72 2.34 3.17
C THR A 207 -14.81 1.42 2.63
N VAL A 208 -14.46 0.15 2.44
CA VAL A 208 -15.44 -0.90 2.11
C VAL A 208 -15.49 -1.88 3.28
N LYS A 209 -16.65 -1.96 3.95
CA LYS A 209 -16.88 -2.94 5.02
C LYS A 209 -16.60 -4.35 4.50
N SER A 210 -15.75 -5.08 5.22
CA SER A 210 -15.30 -6.42 4.87
C SER A 210 -14.71 -7.10 6.11
N LEU A 211 -14.84 -8.43 6.19
CA LEU A 211 -14.15 -9.28 7.18
C LEU A 211 -13.12 -10.20 6.52
N ALA A 212 -12.77 -9.94 5.26
CA ALA A 212 -11.77 -10.70 4.51
C ALA A 212 -10.34 -10.47 5.04
N SER A 213 -10.14 -9.40 5.82
CA SER A 213 -8.93 -9.05 6.56
C SER A 213 -9.34 -8.39 7.88
N ASP A 214 -8.41 -8.27 8.81
CA ASP A 214 -8.55 -7.48 10.04
C ASP A 214 -8.42 -5.97 9.81
N HIS A 215 -7.98 -5.55 8.62
CA HIS A 215 -8.08 -4.17 8.14
C HIS A 215 -9.26 -4.01 7.16
N LEU A 216 -9.77 -2.78 7.03
CA LEU A 216 -10.60 -2.35 5.90
C LEU A 216 -9.72 -1.75 4.80
N PRO A 217 -10.06 -1.96 3.51
CA PRO A 217 -9.41 -1.22 2.44
C PRO A 217 -9.74 0.27 2.52
N LEU A 218 -8.71 1.11 2.39
CA LEU A 218 -8.87 2.55 2.20
C LEU A 218 -8.84 2.87 0.70
N ILE A 219 -9.89 3.56 0.23
CA ILE A 219 -10.05 4.00 -1.17
C ILE A 219 -9.97 5.51 -1.19
N VAL A 220 -9.18 6.04 -2.13
CA VAL A 220 -9.06 7.49 -2.37
C VAL A 220 -9.15 7.76 -3.87
N ASP A 221 -10.05 8.66 -4.24
CA ASP A 221 -10.19 9.17 -5.60
C ASP A 221 -9.34 10.42 -5.77
N LEU A 222 -8.42 10.37 -6.73
CA LEU A 222 -7.46 11.44 -7.00
C LEU A 222 -7.67 12.04 -8.38
N GLU A 223 -7.56 13.35 -8.47
CA GLU A 223 -7.47 14.07 -9.74
C GLU A 223 -6.06 14.62 -9.94
N TYR A 224 -5.51 14.41 -11.13
CA TYR A 224 -4.22 14.97 -11.49
C TYR A 224 -4.39 16.44 -11.86
N SER A 225 -3.65 17.32 -11.19
CA SER A 225 -3.57 18.74 -11.51
C SER A 225 -2.16 19.07 -12.01
N SER A 226 -2.08 19.58 -13.23
CA SER A 226 -0.87 20.21 -13.75
C SER A 226 -0.80 21.64 -13.22
N PHE A 227 -0.08 21.84 -12.13
CA PHE A 227 0.35 23.18 -11.73
C PHE A 227 1.62 23.57 -12.48
#